data_AF-A0A067DMH3-F1
#
_entry.id   AF-A0A067DMH3-F1
#
_cell.length_a   1.000
_cell.length_b   1.000
_cell.length_c   1.000
_cell.angle_alpha   90.00
_cell.angle_beta   90.00
_cell.angle_gamma   90.00
#
_symmetry.space_group_name_H-M   'P 1'
#
loop_
_entity.id
_entity.type
_entity.pdbx_description
1 polymer ?
#
loop_
_entity_poly.entity_id
_entity_poly.type
_entity_poly.pdbx_seq_one_letter_code
_entity_poly.pdbx_strand_id
1 'polypeptide(L)'
;MFNNSKRPNSVRTVSRGTIPVLASSNGSATSRRKDDSSVREPSTVFEEENPNGDSTDAPIVGIIMESDLDLPVMNDAARTLSDFGVPYEIKILPPHQNCKEALSYALSAKERGIKIIIVGDGVEAHLSGVAAANSQILVIRVPLLSEDWSEDDVINSIR
;
A
#
# COMPACT_ATOMS: atom_id res chain seq x y z
N MET A 1 25.36 -32.53 -14.16
CA MET A 1 24.77 -31.87 -15.35
C MET A 1 23.27 -31.81 -15.10
N PHE A 2 22.52 -30.72 -14.94
CA PHE A 2 22.64 -29.25 -15.03
C PHE A 2 21.71 -28.72 -13.90
N ASN A 3 22.17 -27.87 -12.99
CA ASN A 3 22.29 -26.40 -13.02
C ASN A 3 21.07 -25.64 -12.46
N ASN A 4 21.43 -24.62 -11.70
CA ASN A 4 20.71 -23.71 -10.82
C ASN A 4 20.15 -22.49 -11.60
N SER A 5 19.01 -21.89 -11.20
CA SER A 5 18.84 -20.42 -11.06
C SER A 5 17.38 -19.99 -10.74
N LYS A 6 17.12 -19.61 -9.48
CA LYS A 6 16.67 -18.25 -9.01
C LYS A 6 16.08 -17.31 -10.11
N ARG A 7 14.98 -16.54 -9.95
CA ARG A 7 14.37 -15.75 -8.84
C ARG A 7 12.87 -15.36 -9.19
N PRO A 8 12.24 -14.31 -8.61
CA PRO A 8 11.41 -14.31 -7.38
C PRO A 8 9.96 -13.85 -7.63
N ASN A 9 9.00 -14.20 -6.76
CA ASN A 9 7.67 -13.57 -6.83
C ASN A 9 7.73 -12.12 -6.33
N SER A 10 7.25 -11.25 -7.21
CA SER A 10 7.36 -9.79 -7.17
C SER A 10 6.59 -9.17 -6.00
N VAL A 11 7.26 -8.27 -5.28
CA VAL A 11 6.62 -7.23 -4.47
C VAL A 11 5.66 -6.46 -5.39
N ARG A 12 4.39 -6.35 -5.00
CA ARG A 12 3.40 -5.51 -5.69
C ARG A 12 3.20 -4.25 -4.86
N THR A 13 3.86 -3.18 -5.27
CA THR A 13 3.56 -1.82 -4.84
C THR A 13 2.31 -1.37 -5.59
N VAL A 14 1.26 -0.98 -4.88
CA VAL A 14 0.03 -0.45 -5.49
C VAL A 14 0.04 1.06 -5.34
N SER A 15 0.31 1.79 -6.43
CA SER A 15 -0.02 3.21 -6.55
C SER A 15 -1.44 3.32 -7.13
N ARG A 16 -2.37 3.94 -6.38
CA ARG A 16 -3.79 4.09 -6.76
C ARG A 16 -4.01 5.34 -7.64
N GLY A 17 -4.76 5.17 -8.74
CA GLY A 17 -5.22 6.24 -9.62
C GLY A 17 -6.56 6.89 -9.19
N THR A 18 -6.77 8.10 -9.69
CA THR A 18 -7.94 8.98 -9.43
C THR A 18 -9.17 8.59 -10.26
N ILE A 19 -10.37 8.72 -9.66
CA ILE A 19 -11.69 8.49 -10.28
C ILE A 19 -12.02 9.64 -11.27
N PRO A 20 -12.34 9.39 -12.56
CA PRO A 20 -12.75 10.47 -13.45
C PRO A 20 -14.26 10.74 -13.36
N VAL A 21 -14.60 11.99 -13.07
CA VAL A 21 -15.93 12.59 -13.27
C VAL A 21 -16.22 12.68 -14.76
N LEU A 22 -17.31 12.05 -15.21
CA LEU A 22 -17.70 11.97 -16.62
C LEU A 22 -18.33 13.30 -17.09
N ALA A 23 -17.66 14.02 -18.00
CA ALA A 23 -18.24 15.13 -18.75
C ALA A 23 -18.74 14.65 -20.12
N SER A 24 -19.99 15.00 -20.44
CA SER A 24 -20.72 14.65 -21.67
C SER A 24 -20.28 15.47 -22.88
N SER A 25 -20.04 14.83 -24.03
CA SER A 25 -20.26 15.45 -25.35
C SER A 25 -20.42 14.40 -26.46
N ASN A 26 -21.31 14.73 -27.41
CA ASN A 26 -21.84 13.89 -28.47
C ASN A 26 -20.93 13.89 -29.72
N GLY A 27 -20.88 12.80 -30.51
CA GLY A 27 -20.29 12.84 -31.85
C GLY A 27 -20.17 11.49 -32.60
N SER A 28 -20.75 11.45 -33.80
CA SER A 28 -21.03 10.32 -34.71
C SER A 28 -19.85 9.59 -35.41
N ALA A 29 -20.03 8.26 -35.56
CA ALA A 29 -20.02 7.43 -36.79
C ALA A 29 -18.74 6.87 -37.51
N THR A 30 -18.85 5.54 -37.79
CA THR A 30 -18.42 4.75 -38.98
C THR A 30 -17.13 3.87 -38.99
N SER A 31 -17.36 2.54 -39.07
CA SER A 31 -16.86 1.49 -40.01
C SER A 31 -15.38 1.02 -40.12
N ARG A 32 -15.17 -0.31 -39.89
CA ARG A 32 -14.32 -1.36 -40.57
C ARG A 32 -12.80 -1.06 -40.78
N ARG A 33 -11.79 -1.94 -40.63
CA ARG A 33 -11.59 -3.41 -40.84
C ARG A 33 -10.46 -3.94 -39.93
N LYS A 34 -10.38 -5.28 -39.76
CA LYS A 34 -9.27 -6.02 -39.14
C LYS A 34 -8.25 -6.44 -40.22
N ASP A 35 -6.97 -6.11 -40.05
CA ASP A 35 -5.80 -6.97 -40.34
C ASP A 35 -4.44 -6.24 -40.29
N ASP A 36 -3.49 -6.97 -39.69
CA ASP A 36 -2.03 -7.02 -39.86
C ASP A 36 -1.08 -5.86 -39.45
N SER A 37 -0.01 -6.35 -38.82
CA SER A 37 1.24 -5.78 -38.33
C SER A 37 1.73 -4.44 -38.88
N SER A 38 1.87 -3.49 -37.96
CA SER A 38 3.00 -2.56 -37.93
C SER A 38 3.27 -2.16 -36.49
N VAL A 39 4.55 -2.15 -36.14
CA VAL A 39 5.13 -1.69 -34.89
C VAL A 39 4.50 -0.34 -34.49
N ARG A 40 3.90 -0.28 -33.29
CA ARG A 40 3.42 0.97 -32.68
C ARG A 40 3.97 1.07 -31.27
N GLU A 41 5.09 1.76 -31.14
CA GLU A 41 5.41 2.51 -29.91
C GLU A 41 4.69 3.88 -29.99
N PRO A 42 4.54 4.61 -28.89
CA PRO A 42 4.15 4.23 -27.53
C PRO A 42 2.84 4.96 -27.17
N SER A 43 2.08 4.52 -26.17
CA SER A 43 0.92 5.29 -25.70
C SER A 43 0.74 5.18 -24.20
N THR A 44 1.00 6.31 -23.55
CA THR A 44 0.67 6.66 -22.17
C THR A 44 1.33 5.79 -21.11
N VAL A 45 2.62 6.06 -20.92
CA VAL A 45 3.20 6.07 -19.58
C VAL A 45 2.36 7.06 -18.77
N PHE A 46 1.57 6.56 -17.82
CA PHE A 46 1.04 7.41 -16.75
C PHE A 46 2.20 7.59 -15.76
N GLU A 47 3.10 8.51 -16.06
CA GLU A 47 3.85 9.17 -15.01
C GLU A 47 2.87 10.15 -14.37
N GLU A 48 2.08 9.66 -13.41
CA GLU A 48 1.62 10.56 -12.37
C GLU A 48 2.89 10.96 -11.62
N GLU A 49 3.40 12.15 -11.93
CA GLU A 49 4.46 12.76 -11.15
C GLU A 49 3.99 12.81 -9.70
N ASN A 50 4.53 11.92 -8.87
CA ASN A 50 4.54 12.11 -7.44
C ASN A 50 5.46 13.31 -7.20
N PRO A 51 4.97 14.49 -6.78
CA PRO A 51 5.82 15.67 -6.66
C PRO A 51 6.94 15.50 -5.62
N ASN A 52 7.01 14.38 -4.88
CA ASN A 52 8.08 14.06 -3.93
C ASN A 52 8.54 12.57 -3.97
N GLY A 53 8.40 11.87 -5.09
CA GLY A 53 8.58 10.41 -5.20
C GLY A 53 10.01 9.84 -5.30
N ASP A 54 11.04 10.61 -4.97
CA ASP A 54 12.44 10.16 -4.78
C ASP A 54 13.11 11.09 -3.77
N SER A 55 12.70 11.01 -2.51
CA SER A 55 13.66 11.35 -1.45
C SER A 55 14.55 10.11 -1.28
N THR A 56 15.83 10.24 -1.62
CA THR A 56 16.90 9.27 -1.28
C THR A 56 17.08 9.09 0.24
N ASP A 57 16.24 9.73 1.04
CA ASP A 57 16.19 9.63 2.49
C ASP A 57 15.53 8.33 2.93
N ALA A 58 16.20 7.65 3.86
CA ALA A 58 15.70 6.43 4.47
C ALA A 58 14.35 6.69 5.18
N PRO A 59 13.36 5.79 5.04
CA PRO A 59 12.03 6.00 5.61
C PRO A 59 12.11 6.06 7.15
N ILE A 60 11.48 7.08 7.72
CA ILE A 60 11.37 7.28 9.17
C ILE A 60 10.04 6.73 9.69
N VAL A 61 9.01 6.70 8.86
CA VAL A 61 7.69 6.15 9.20
C VAL A 61 7.36 4.96 8.30
N GLY A 62 6.87 3.89 8.92
CA GLY A 62 6.42 2.71 8.21
C GLY A 62 4.90 2.58 8.26
N ILE A 63 4.21 2.66 7.13
CA ILE A 63 2.78 2.39 7.03
C ILE A 63 2.60 0.93 6.58
N ILE A 64 1.90 0.12 7.37
CA ILE A 64 1.59 -1.27 7.04
C ILE A 64 0.09 -1.54 7.11
N MET A 65 -0.42 -2.42 6.27
CA MET A 65 -1.84 -2.81 6.23
C MET A 65 -2.00 -4.25 5.73
N GLU A 66 -3.17 -4.85 5.94
CA GLU A 66 -3.42 -6.26 5.58
C GLU A 66 -3.87 -6.44 4.12
N SER A 67 -4.59 -5.45 3.58
CA SER A 67 -5.19 -5.52 2.24
C SER A 67 -4.94 -4.26 1.42
N ASP A 68 -4.96 -4.39 0.09
CA ASP A 68 -4.99 -3.22 -0.79
C ASP A 68 -6.31 -2.45 -0.69
N LEU A 69 -7.40 -3.09 -0.25
CA LEU A 69 -8.67 -2.42 0.07
C LEU A 69 -8.50 -1.32 1.13
N ASP A 70 -7.46 -1.40 1.96
CA ASP A 70 -7.17 -0.46 3.04
C ASP A 70 -6.45 0.80 2.56
N LEU A 71 -5.77 0.77 1.39
CA LEU A 71 -5.00 1.95 0.97
C LEU A 71 -5.83 3.23 0.79
N PRO A 72 -7.14 3.29 0.48
CA PRO A 72 -7.81 4.59 0.38
C PRO A 72 -7.78 5.33 1.71
N VAL A 73 -7.98 4.61 2.82
CA VAL A 73 -7.91 5.15 4.18
C VAL A 73 -6.46 5.43 4.58
N MET A 74 -5.55 4.49 4.32
CA MET A 74 -4.15 4.63 4.73
C MET A 74 -3.38 5.68 3.90
N ASN A 75 -3.87 6.04 2.71
CA ASN A 75 -3.26 7.09 1.90
C ASN A 75 -3.44 8.49 2.51
N ASP A 76 -4.48 8.70 3.33
CA ASP A 76 -4.62 9.96 4.07
C ASP A 76 -3.48 10.16 5.09
N ALA A 77 -3.02 9.07 5.71
CA ALA A 77 -1.84 9.10 6.57
C ALA A 77 -0.57 9.40 5.76
N ALA A 78 -0.39 8.75 4.62
CA ALA A 78 0.74 8.97 3.72
C ALA A 78 0.80 10.41 3.19
N ARG A 79 -0.35 10.96 2.81
CA ARG A 79 -0.48 12.36 2.36
C ARG A 79 -0.10 13.32 3.48
N THR A 80 -0.60 13.08 4.69
CA THR A 80 -0.26 13.92 5.85
C THR A 80 1.25 13.91 6.10
N LEU A 81 1.90 12.74 6.05
CA LEU A 81 3.36 12.64 6.20
C LEU A 81 4.11 13.36 5.07
N SER A 82 3.61 13.27 3.85
CA SER A 82 4.15 14.01 2.68
C SER A 82 4.09 15.52 2.90
N ASP A 83 2.95 16.03 3.37
CA ASP A 83 2.74 17.47 3.61
C ASP A 83 3.70 18.01 4.69
N PHE A 84 4.11 17.16 5.64
CA PHE A 84 5.13 17.48 6.64
C PHE A 84 6.58 17.20 6.20
N GLY A 85 6.78 16.66 4.99
CA GLY A 85 8.11 16.28 4.49
C GLY A 85 8.75 15.13 5.27
N VAL A 86 7.94 14.25 5.88
CA VAL A 86 8.43 13.08 6.63
C VAL A 86 8.56 11.90 5.67
N PRO A 87 9.76 11.32 5.47
CA PRO A 87 9.92 10.17 4.59
C PRO A 87 9.25 8.93 5.19
N TYR A 88 8.46 8.24 4.37
CA TYR A 88 7.71 7.05 4.77
C TYR A 88 7.77 5.94 3.73
N GLU A 89 7.44 4.74 4.15
CA GLU A 89 7.17 3.62 3.26
C GLU A 89 5.77 3.06 3.50
N ILE A 90 5.18 2.44 2.47
CA ILE A 90 3.90 1.73 2.57
C ILE A 90 4.12 0.26 2.20
N LYS A 91 3.63 -0.68 3.01
CA LYS A 91 3.65 -2.12 2.70
C LYS A 91 2.32 -2.79 3.01
N ILE A 92 1.92 -3.71 2.15
CA ILE A 92 0.81 -4.62 2.40
C ILE A 92 1.40 -5.93 2.94
N LEU A 93 1.06 -6.29 4.17
CA LEU A 93 1.56 -7.44 4.90
C LEU A 93 0.36 -8.35 5.24
N PRO A 94 -0.01 -9.26 4.34
CA PRO A 94 -1.21 -10.06 4.49
C PRO A 94 -1.12 -11.03 5.68
N PRO A 95 -2.25 -11.33 6.35
CA PRO A 95 -2.27 -12.05 7.62
C PRO A 95 -1.99 -13.57 7.53
N HIS A 96 -1.76 -14.15 6.35
CA HIS A 96 -1.82 -15.60 6.20
C HIS A 96 -0.75 -16.38 7.00
N GLN A 97 -1.30 -17.27 7.85
CA GLN A 97 -0.78 -18.44 8.59
C GLN A 97 0.47 -18.29 9.46
N ASN A 98 1.47 -17.51 9.08
CA ASN A 98 2.73 -17.47 9.82
C ASN A 98 3.13 -16.09 10.31
N CYS A 99 2.39 -15.03 9.98
CA CYS A 99 2.69 -13.63 10.34
C CYS A 99 4.17 -13.24 10.14
N LYS A 100 4.89 -13.97 9.28
CA LYS A 100 6.36 -13.97 9.27
C LYS A 100 6.89 -12.66 8.71
N GLU A 101 6.20 -12.11 7.72
CA GLU A 101 6.54 -10.83 7.11
C GLU A 101 6.27 -9.68 8.08
N ALA A 102 5.11 -9.65 8.72
CA ALA A 102 4.78 -8.70 9.79
C ALA A 102 5.79 -8.75 10.94
N LEU A 103 6.13 -9.96 11.40
CA LEU A 103 7.13 -10.18 12.45
C LEU A 103 8.52 -9.69 12.01
N SER A 104 8.97 -10.09 10.82
CA SER A 104 10.26 -9.66 10.28
C SER A 104 10.33 -8.15 10.09
N TYR A 105 9.21 -7.54 9.68
CA TYR A 105 9.10 -6.10 9.55
C TYR A 105 9.24 -5.42 10.91
N ALA A 106 8.46 -5.85 11.90
CA ALA A 106 8.46 -5.29 13.25
C ALA A 106 9.83 -5.38 13.94
N LEU A 107 10.51 -6.53 13.81
CA LEU A 107 11.83 -6.77 14.40
C LEU A 107 12.93 -5.91 13.75
N SER A 108 12.88 -5.74 12.43
CA SER A 108 13.91 -4.99 11.69
C SER A 108 13.67 -3.48 11.63
N ALA A 109 12.47 -3.00 11.97
CA ALA A 109 12.08 -1.61 11.77
C ALA A 109 13.05 -0.60 12.41
N LYS A 110 13.44 -0.83 13.66
CA LYS A 110 14.38 0.03 14.39
C LYS A 110 15.76 0.09 13.73
N GLU A 111 16.28 -1.05 13.29
CA GLU A 111 17.58 -1.15 12.61
C GLU A 111 17.58 -0.43 11.27
N ARG A 112 16.42 -0.38 10.61
CA ARG A 112 16.20 0.37 9.37
C ARG A 112 16.05 1.88 9.56
N GLY A 113 16.05 2.38 10.80
CA GLY A 113 15.87 3.79 11.12
C GLY A 113 14.41 4.24 11.21
N ILE A 114 13.45 3.31 11.14
CA ILE A 114 12.04 3.60 11.35
C ILE A 114 11.82 3.95 12.81
N LYS A 115 11.10 5.05 13.06
CA LYS A 115 10.77 5.55 14.41
C LYS A 115 9.33 5.25 14.82
N ILE A 116 8.43 5.14 13.84
CA ILE A 116 7.00 4.92 14.06
C ILE A 116 6.47 3.94 13.01
N ILE A 117 5.64 2.99 13.45
CA ILE A 117 4.85 2.13 12.56
C ILE A 117 3.39 2.56 12.67
N ILE A 118 2.75 2.87 11.55
CA ILE A 118 1.31 3.11 11.45
C ILE A 118 0.70 1.85 10.83
N VAL A 119 -0.27 1.23 11.51
CA VAL A 119 -0.86 -0.04 11.11
C VAL A 119 -2.34 0.16 10.82
N GLY A 120 -2.75 -0.05 9.57
CA GLY A 120 -4.16 -0.21 9.22
C GLY A 120 -4.60 -1.61 9.56
N ASP A 121 -5.58 -1.75 10.46
CA ASP A 121 -6.03 -3.05 10.95
C ASP A 121 -7.52 -3.03 11.31
N GLY A 122 -8.22 -4.11 11.00
CA GLY A 122 -9.65 -4.30 11.32
C GLY A 122 -9.87 -4.67 12.78
N VAL A 123 -11.07 -5.17 13.11
CA VAL A 123 -11.48 -5.54 14.48
C VAL A 123 -10.54 -6.58 15.13
N GLU A 124 -10.05 -7.54 14.35
CA GLU A 124 -9.23 -8.66 14.87
C GLU A 124 -7.83 -8.24 15.33
N ALA A 125 -7.34 -7.10 14.85
CA ALA A 125 -6.09 -6.48 15.29
C ALA A 125 -4.84 -7.37 15.15
N HIS A 126 -4.83 -8.31 14.21
CA HIS A 126 -3.76 -9.31 14.10
C HIS A 126 -2.42 -8.68 13.71
N LEU A 127 -2.40 -7.82 12.69
CA LEU A 127 -1.19 -7.16 12.22
C LEU A 127 -0.61 -6.20 13.27
N SER A 128 -1.47 -5.39 13.89
CA SER A 128 -1.11 -4.40 14.90
C SER A 128 -0.64 -5.06 16.19
N GLY A 129 -1.27 -6.16 16.61
CA GLY A 129 -0.83 -6.97 17.75
C GLY A 129 0.55 -7.57 17.52
N VAL A 130 0.80 -8.15 16.34
CA VAL A 130 2.13 -8.68 15.98
C VAL A 130 3.18 -7.57 15.95
N ALA A 131 2.88 -6.43 15.32
CA ALA A 131 3.81 -5.31 15.23
C ALA A 131 4.16 -4.74 16.61
N ALA A 132 3.15 -4.48 17.45
CA ALA A 132 3.34 -3.92 18.79
C ALA A 132 4.10 -4.87 19.71
N ALA A 133 3.81 -6.17 19.65
CA ALA A 133 4.46 -7.16 20.51
C ALA A 133 5.94 -7.40 20.15
N ASN A 134 6.34 -7.15 18.90
CA ASN A 134 7.66 -7.51 18.39
C ASN A 134 8.52 -6.32 17.96
N SER A 135 8.03 -5.09 18.13
CA SER A 135 8.80 -3.89 17.82
C SER A 135 9.21 -3.14 19.09
N GLN A 136 10.36 -2.48 19.02
CA GLN A 136 10.88 -1.61 20.09
C GLN A 136 10.55 -0.13 19.85
N ILE A 137 9.78 0.17 18.81
CA ILE A 137 9.39 1.52 18.41
C ILE A 137 7.88 1.68 18.52
N LEU A 138 7.41 2.93 18.44
CA LEU A 138 6.00 3.25 18.59
C LEU A 138 5.18 2.60 17.46
N VAL A 139 4.09 1.92 17.84
CA VAL A 139 3.11 1.36 16.92
C VAL A 139 1.77 2.07 17.13
N ILE A 140 1.23 2.65 16.07
CA ILE A 140 -0.06 3.36 16.06
C ILE A 140 -1.01 2.54 15.21
N ARG A 141 -2.11 2.07 15.80
CA ARG A 141 -3.17 1.38 15.07
C ARG A 141 -4.18 2.41 14.53
N VAL A 142 -4.51 2.27 13.26
CA VAL A 142 -5.63 2.94 12.59
C VAL A 142 -6.73 1.90 12.39
N PRO A 143 -7.84 1.99 13.14
CA PRO A 143 -8.91 1.03 13.04
C PRO A 143 -9.67 1.18 11.71
N LEU A 144 -9.81 0.07 10.98
CA LEU A 144 -10.44 0.04 9.66
C LEU A 144 -11.86 -0.53 9.73
N LEU A 145 -12.77 0.10 9.01
CA LEU A 145 -14.16 -0.34 8.87
C LEU A 145 -14.27 -1.31 7.68
N SER A 146 -15.04 -2.39 7.85
CA SER A 146 -15.41 -3.30 6.77
C SER A 146 -16.91 -3.59 6.79
N GLU A 147 -17.44 -4.25 5.75
CA GLU A 147 -18.87 -4.57 5.65
C GLU A 147 -19.37 -5.52 6.76
N ASP A 148 -18.47 -6.28 7.38
CA ASP A 148 -18.79 -7.30 8.38
C ASP A 148 -18.96 -6.74 9.80
N TRP A 149 -18.44 -5.54 10.08
CA TRP A 149 -18.33 -4.99 11.44
C TRP A 149 -18.99 -3.63 11.58
N SER A 150 -19.62 -3.38 12.73
CA SER A 150 -20.15 -2.05 13.04
C SER A 150 -19.06 -1.09 13.52
N GLU A 151 -19.33 0.21 13.47
CA GLU A 151 -18.44 1.24 14.05
C GLU A 151 -18.17 0.97 15.54
N ASP A 152 -19.18 0.50 16.27
CA ASP A 152 -19.04 0.15 17.69
C ASP A 152 -18.10 -1.04 17.88
N ASP A 153 -18.15 -2.06 17.02
CA ASP A 153 -17.23 -3.21 17.08
C ASP A 153 -15.79 -2.76 16.84
N VAL A 154 -15.60 -1.90 15.83
CA VAL A 154 -14.30 -1.32 15.49
C VAL A 154 -13.74 -0.49 16.64
N ILE A 155 -14.54 0.39 17.25
CA ILE A 155 -14.13 1.21 18.40
C ILE A 155 -13.89 0.35 19.66
N ASN A 156 -14.70 -0.68 19.90
CA ASN A 156 -14.51 -1.54 21.05
C ASN A 156 -13.25 -2.40 20.92
N SER A 157 -12.80 -2.70 19.71
CA SER A 157 -11.59 -3.48 19.47
C SER A 157 -10.27 -2.78 19.81
N ILE A 158 -10.29 -1.46 20.05
CA ILE A 158 -9.10 -0.66 20.41
C ILE A 158 -9.01 -0.36 21.92
N ARG A 159 -9.98 -0.82 22.72
CA ARG A 159 -9.99 -0.68 24.18
C ARG A 159 -9.22 -1.82 24.85
#